data_AF-A0A2E7S1X3-F1
#
_entry.id   AF-A0A2E7S1X3-F1
#
_cell.length_a   1.000
_cell.length_b   1.000
_cell.length_c   1.000
_cell.angle_alpha   90.00
_cell.angle_beta   90.00
_cell.angle_gamma   90.00
#
_symmetry.space_group_name_H-M   'P 1'
#
loop_
_entity.id
_entity.type
_entity.pdbx_description
1 polymer ?
#
loop_
_entity_poly.entity_id
_entity_poly.type
_entity_poly.pdbx_seq_one_letter_code
_entity_poly.pdbx_strand_id
1 'polypeptide(L)'
;MNPIVQATAQVPVSPQRRIFDVPLLNGLPARDGGCVRVVARTAAVGARCTVYLDEATGQDDRHLALATAVVSWLESAIMPLGDHLIGPPADIDNDGKLAILLTPRLGTLQRNRTTVGGFVRAADFRPNLERPHSNQADMIYLNSTLVPGPGLGDVLAHEYRHVLTCSHRDALGHPSEEDWINEALAHLAEPGPTNIMHRIHTYLDDPSRYPLVVPDYYQAGLWRCDGVRGATYLFLDWCMGRHGDHLAGRLLRSRHSGITNIERNTHERFSTLFRDWSVAMLHGGVPFHPGGPRVLPWPGNVPLHLKLAGTATAYIAPRRLKPGTVVHVQAPSRARLQVTATLRSSTDWIPHRNTSIVP
;
A
#
# COMPACT_ATOMS: atom_id res chain seq x y z
N MET A 1 -3.87 -25.28 -15.79
CA MET A 1 -4.30 -25.04 -14.40
C MET A 1 -3.60 -26.05 -13.51
N ASN A 2 -2.58 -25.63 -12.76
CA ASN A 2 -2.07 -26.47 -11.68
C ASN A 2 -3.13 -26.52 -10.58
N PRO A 3 -3.38 -27.68 -9.95
CA PRO A 3 -4.30 -27.75 -8.83
C PRO A 3 -3.77 -26.85 -7.71
N ILE A 4 -4.62 -25.94 -7.22
CA ILE A 4 -4.36 -25.17 -6.01
C ILE A 4 -4.24 -26.21 -4.88
N VAL A 5 -3.03 -26.42 -4.39
CA VAL A 5 -2.82 -27.24 -3.19
C VAL A 5 -3.50 -26.49 -2.05
N GLN A 6 -4.58 -27.06 -1.51
CA GLN A 6 -5.20 -26.52 -0.30
C GLN A 6 -4.18 -26.63 0.83
N ALA A 7 -3.74 -25.49 1.37
CA ALA A 7 -2.92 -25.47 2.57
C ALA A 7 -3.74 -26.02 3.74
N THR A 8 -3.22 -27.03 4.44
CA THR A 8 -3.88 -27.65 5.58
C THR A 8 -3.52 -26.89 6.85
N ALA A 9 -4.35 -25.93 7.23
CA ALA A 9 -4.26 -25.30 8.54
C ALA A 9 -4.66 -26.30 9.63
N GLN A 10 -3.83 -26.45 10.66
CA GLN A 10 -4.11 -27.31 11.80
C GLN A 10 -4.45 -26.46 13.03
N VAL A 11 -5.55 -26.82 13.70
CA VAL A 11 -5.87 -26.29 15.02
C VAL A 11 -5.06 -27.10 16.04
N PRO A 12 -4.18 -26.48 16.83
CA PRO A 12 -3.29 -27.21 17.73
C PRO A 12 -4.08 -27.90 18.86
N VAL A 13 -3.77 -29.17 19.12
CA VAL A 13 -4.35 -29.95 20.23
C VAL A 13 -3.94 -29.37 21.59
N SER A 14 -2.79 -28.69 21.67
CA SER A 14 -2.32 -27.97 22.86
C SER A 14 -1.80 -26.59 22.44
N PRO A 15 -2.61 -25.52 22.63
CA PRO A 15 -2.22 -24.16 22.23
C PRO A 15 -0.99 -23.68 22.99
N GLN A 16 0.07 -23.33 22.28
CA GLN A 16 1.23 -22.68 22.88
C GLN A 16 0.95 -21.20 23.14
N ARG A 17 1.51 -20.65 24.21
CA ARG A 17 1.39 -19.23 24.54
C ARG A 17 2.64 -18.48 24.10
N ARG A 18 2.45 -17.30 23.52
CA ARG A 18 3.51 -16.34 23.16
C ARG A 18 3.12 -14.95 23.64
N ILE A 19 4.10 -14.20 24.12
CA ILE A 19 3.93 -12.82 24.57
C ILE A 19 4.40 -11.89 23.46
N PHE A 20 3.56 -10.90 23.13
CA PHE A 20 3.84 -9.87 22.14
C PHE A 20 3.78 -8.48 22.78
N ASP A 21 4.71 -7.60 22.45
CA ASP A 21 4.64 -6.18 22.79
C ASP A 21 3.99 -5.43 21.61
N VAL A 22 2.71 -5.08 21.75
CA VAL A 22 1.92 -4.43 20.70
C VAL A 22 2.04 -2.90 20.85
N PRO A 23 2.48 -2.16 19.82
CA PRO A 23 2.60 -0.72 19.91
C PRO A 23 1.23 -0.06 20.08
N LEU A 24 1.12 0.90 21.00
CA LEU A 24 -0.05 1.77 21.07
C LEU A 24 -0.02 2.72 19.88
N LEU A 25 -0.85 2.49 18.87
CA LEU A 25 -0.99 3.39 17.72
C LEU A 25 -1.85 4.61 18.11
N ASN A 26 -1.36 5.39 19.08
CA ASN A 26 -2.02 6.58 19.64
C ASN A 26 -1.73 7.84 18.82
N GLY A 27 -1.57 7.70 17.50
CA GLY A 27 -1.25 8.80 16.62
C GLY A 27 0.13 9.39 16.86
N LEU A 28 1.09 8.61 17.38
CA LEU A 28 2.53 8.86 17.42
C LEU A 28 3.25 7.51 17.20
N PRO A 29 3.68 7.16 15.97
CA PRO A 29 4.66 6.12 15.79
C PRO A 29 5.96 6.61 16.45
N ALA A 30 6.35 5.94 17.54
CA ALA A 30 7.71 5.93 18.05
C ALA A 30 8.33 7.23 18.62
N ARG A 31 7.59 8.31 18.93
CA ARG A 31 8.19 9.45 19.67
C ARG A 31 8.03 9.40 21.19
N ASP A 32 6.90 8.91 21.72
CA ASP A 32 6.73 8.60 23.17
C ASP A 32 5.79 7.38 23.42
N GLY A 33 5.50 6.61 22.38
CA GLY A 33 4.40 5.63 22.36
C GLY A 33 4.71 4.33 23.12
N GLY A 34 4.03 4.12 24.25
CA GLY A 34 4.10 2.87 25.02
C GLY A 34 3.65 1.65 24.21
N CYS A 35 4.03 0.46 24.69
CA CYS A 35 3.52 -0.80 24.16
C CYS A 35 2.62 -1.45 25.20
N VAL A 36 1.63 -2.21 24.73
CA VAL A 36 0.83 -3.09 25.58
C VAL A 36 1.30 -4.51 25.37
N ARG A 37 1.63 -5.17 26.47
CA ARG A 37 1.95 -6.58 26.46
C ARG A 37 0.68 -7.40 26.29
N VAL A 38 0.67 -8.25 25.28
CA VAL A 38 -0.42 -9.15 24.91
C VAL A 38 0.06 -10.58 25.10
N VAL A 39 -0.73 -11.36 25.83
CA VAL A 39 -0.59 -12.81 25.88
C VAL A 39 -1.52 -13.39 24.82
N ALA A 40 -0.96 -14.15 23.89
CA ALA A 40 -1.71 -14.79 22.83
C ALA A 40 -1.43 -16.29 22.80
N ARG A 41 -2.42 -17.05 22.36
CA ARG A 41 -2.33 -18.50 22.20
C ARG A 41 -2.38 -18.88 20.73
N THR A 42 -1.70 -19.95 20.34
CA THR A 42 -1.79 -20.47 18.98
C THR A 42 -3.24 -20.84 18.64
N ALA A 43 -3.75 -20.33 17.53
CA ALA A 43 -5.11 -20.58 17.02
C ALA A 43 -5.10 -21.44 15.76
N ALA A 44 -4.14 -21.24 14.87
CA ALA A 44 -3.93 -22.07 13.69
C ALA A 44 -2.45 -22.16 13.35
N VAL A 45 -2.01 -23.29 12.81
CA VAL A 45 -0.63 -23.53 12.37
C VAL A 45 -0.66 -24.01 10.93
N GLY A 46 0.12 -23.35 10.07
CA GLY A 46 0.43 -23.80 8.73
C GLY A 46 1.87 -24.29 8.62
N ALA A 47 2.30 -24.62 7.40
CA ALA A 47 3.67 -25.04 7.14
C ALA A 47 4.68 -23.90 7.39
N ARG A 48 4.33 -22.66 7.02
CA ARG A 48 5.20 -21.48 6.98
C ARG A 48 4.71 -20.32 7.85
N CYS A 49 3.55 -20.45 8.48
CA CYS A 49 3.06 -19.43 9.40
C CYS A 49 2.38 -20.00 10.64
N THR A 50 2.36 -19.20 11.71
CA THR A 50 1.62 -19.49 12.94
C THR A 50 0.71 -18.31 13.27
N VAL A 51 -0.58 -18.59 13.43
CA VAL A 51 -1.56 -17.58 13.85
C VAL A 51 -1.76 -17.69 15.37
N TYR A 52 -1.54 -16.58 16.06
CA TYR A 52 -1.75 -16.40 17.49
C TYR A 52 -2.99 -15.53 17.70
N LEU A 53 -3.88 -15.94 18.60
CA LEU A 53 -5.05 -15.19 19.01
C LEU A 53 -4.81 -14.59 20.40
N ASP A 54 -4.89 -13.27 20.49
CA ASP A 54 -4.88 -12.52 21.75
C ASP A 54 -5.95 -13.07 22.69
N GLU A 55 -5.55 -13.43 23.92
CA GLU A 55 -6.47 -13.97 24.93
C GLU A 55 -7.58 -12.97 25.33
N ALA A 56 -7.38 -11.68 25.08
CA ALA A 56 -8.39 -10.64 25.30
C ALA A 56 -9.56 -10.69 24.31
N THR A 57 -9.47 -11.44 23.21
CA THR A 57 -10.53 -11.53 22.19
C THR A 57 -11.74 -12.37 22.65
N GLY A 58 -11.61 -13.14 23.73
CA GLY A 58 -12.63 -14.08 24.19
C GLY A 58 -12.66 -15.39 23.37
N GLN A 59 -13.60 -16.27 23.71
CA GLN A 59 -13.81 -17.55 23.01
C GLN A 59 -14.97 -17.38 22.01
N ASP A 60 -14.68 -17.46 20.72
CA ASP A 60 -15.67 -17.40 19.63
C ASP A 60 -15.11 -18.18 18.43
N ASP A 61 -15.90 -19.11 17.90
CA ASP A 61 -15.54 -19.98 16.77
C ASP A 61 -15.19 -19.17 15.51
N ARG A 62 -15.71 -17.94 15.38
CA ARG A 62 -15.37 -17.03 14.28
C ARG A 62 -13.88 -16.67 14.26
N HIS A 63 -13.22 -16.56 15.41
CA HIS A 63 -11.78 -16.28 15.46
C HIS A 63 -10.96 -17.47 14.96
N LEU A 64 -11.43 -18.69 15.18
CA LEU A 64 -10.78 -19.90 14.67
C LEU A 64 -10.96 -20.02 13.15
N ALA A 65 -12.17 -19.72 12.65
CA ALA A 65 -12.43 -19.63 11.22
C ALA A 65 -11.55 -18.57 10.54
N LEU A 66 -11.39 -17.40 11.16
CA LEU A 66 -10.47 -16.36 10.70
C LEU A 66 -9.01 -16.85 10.68
N ALA A 67 -8.53 -17.48 11.76
CA ALA A 67 -7.16 -17.98 11.85
C ALA A 67 -6.84 -19.02 10.75
N THR A 68 -7.75 -19.96 10.51
CA THR A 68 -7.63 -20.95 9.42
C THR A 68 -7.64 -20.27 8.04
N ALA A 69 -8.49 -19.26 7.84
CA ALA A 69 -8.54 -18.51 6.59
C ALA A 69 -7.26 -17.70 6.33
N VAL A 70 -6.64 -17.15 7.38
CA VAL A 70 -5.34 -16.46 7.30
C VAL A 70 -4.26 -17.41 6.80
N VAL A 71 -4.13 -18.59 7.40
CA VAL A 71 -3.15 -19.61 6.96
C VAL A 71 -3.40 -19.99 5.50
N SER A 72 -4.66 -20.24 5.14
CA SER A 72 -5.03 -20.63 3.78
C SER A 72 -4.62 -19.57 2.75
N TRP A 73 -4.97 -18.30 2.96
CA TRP A 73 -4.59 -17.21 2.07
C TRP A 73 -3.08 -17.03 1.95
N LEU A 74 -2.38 -17.02 3.10
CA LEU A 74 -0.94 -16.82 3.12
C LEU A 74 -0.20 -17.92 2.37
N GLU A 75 -0.47 -19.18 2.69
CA GLU A 75 0.35 -20.28 2.18
C GLU A 75 -0.04 -20.73 0.78
N SER A 76 -1.31 -20.61 0.38
CA SER A 76 -1.76 -21.09 -0.93
C SER A 76 -1.59 -20.06 -2.06
N ALA A 77 -1.58 -18.75 -1.74
CA ALA A 77 -1.58 -17.70 -2.75
C ALA A 77 -0.52 -16.61 -2.49
N ILE A 78 -0.49 -16.02 -1.30
CA ILE A 78 0.26 -14.78 -1.05
C ILE A 78 1.76 -15.03 -0.92
N MET A 79 2.19 -15.99 -0.10
CA MET A 79 3.60 -16.33 0.09
C MET A 79 4.24 -16.85 -1.20
N PRO A 80 3.64 -17.76 -1.98
CA PRO A 80 4.18 -18.18 -3.27
C PRO A 80 4.40 -17.03 -4.26
N LEU A 81 3.49 -16.05 -4.33
CA LEU A 81 3.66 -14.87 -5.18
C LEU A 81 4.79 -13.96 -4.70
N GLY A 82 4.93 -13.79 -3.38
CA GLY A 82 6.06 -13.08 -2.79
C GLY A 82 7.40 -13.72 -3.10
N ASP A 83 7.48 -15.05 -2.92
CA ASP A 83 8.69 -15.83 -3.20
C ASP A 83 9.13 -15.68 -4.67
N HIS A 84 8.19 -15.73 -5.62
CA HIS A 84 8.50 -15.51 -7.03
C HIS A 84 9.01 -14.10 -7.33
N LEU A 85 8.55 -13.08 -6.59
CA LEU A 85 8.96 -11.70 -6.83
C LEU A 85 10.38 -11.42 -6.32
N ILE A 86 10.69 -11.90 -5.12
CA ILE A 86 11.91 -11.49 -4.41
C ILE A 86 12.57 -12.57 -3.55
N GLY A 87 11.93 -13.73 -3.41
CA GLY A 87 12.34 -14.76 -2.46
C GLY A 87 11.57 -14.67 -1.13
N PRO A 88 11.75 -15.67 -0.27
CA PRO A 88 11.08 -15.74 1.01
C PRO A 88 11.50 -14.59 1.94
N PRO A 89 10.65 -14.22 2.92
CA PRO A 89 11.03 -13.26 3.95
C PRO A 89 12.16 -13.79 4.83
N ALA A 90 12.80 -12.88 5.57
CA ALA A 90 13.78 -13.23 6.58
C ALA A 90 13.06 -13.85 7.78
N ASP A 91 13.64 -14.91 8.34
CA ASP A 91 13.22 -15.52 9.60
C ASP A 91 13.98 -14.84 10.74
N ILE A 92 13.30 -13.95 11.48
CA ILE A 92 13.97 -13.03 12.42
C ILE A 92 14.20 -13.71 13.78
N ASP A 93 13.24 -14.53 14.23
CA ASP A 93 13.34 -15.26 15.50
C ASP A 93 13.82 -16.70 15.36
N ASN A 94 14.12 -17.16 14.13
CA ASN A 94 14.64 -18.49 13.80
C ASN A 94 13.68 -19.63 14.15
N ASP A 95 12.37 -19.38 14.10
CA ASP A 95 11.33 -20.40 14.34
C ASP A 95 10.80 -21.03 13.03
N GLY A 96 11.24 -20.52 11.87
CA GLY A 96 10.87 -20.98 10.54
C GLY A 96 9.45 -20.60 10.12
N LYS A 97 8.76 -19.72 10.85
CA LYS A 97 7.36 -19.38 10.61
C LYS A 97 7.07 -17.88 10.78
N LEU A 98 6.40 -17.31 9.79
CA LEU A 98 5.81 -15.99 9.93
C LEU A 98 4.77 -15.99 11.06
N ALA A 99 4.93 -15.11 12.05
CA ALA A 99 3.97 -14.96 13.13
C ALA A 99 2.84 -14.00 12.75
N ILE A 100 1.58 -14.38 13.00
CA ILE A 100 0.42 -13.50 12.80
C ILE A 100 -0.30 -13.36 14.13
N LEU A 101 -0.36 -12.13 14.66
CA LEU A 101 -1.12 -11.83 15.88
C LEU A 101 -2.50 -11.27 15.53
N LEU A 102 -3.55 -12.04 15.78
CA LEU A 102 -4.94 -11.59 15.80
C LEU A 102 -5.23 -10.91 17.14
N THR A 103 -5.53 -9.62 17.13
CA THR A 103 -5.83 -8.88 18.37
C THR A 103 -6.93 -7.83 18.21
N PRO A 104 -7.84 -7.67 19.20
CA PRO A 104 -8.88 -6.64 19.18
C PRO A 104 -8.32 -5.24 19.42
N ARG A 105 -7.05 -5.13 19.84
CA ARG A 105 -6.41 -3.85 20.15
C ARG A 105 -6.33 -2.93 18.93
N LEU A 106 -6.31 -3.47 17.71
CA LEU A 106 -6.32 -2.70 16.46
C LEU A 106 -7.67 -2.03 16.15
N GLY A 107 -8.75 -2.47 16.81
CA GLY A 107 -10.08 -1.87 16.67
C GLY A 107 -10.26 -0.55 17.44
N THR A 108 -9.31 -0.18 18.32
CA THR A 108 -9.45 0.94 19.27
C THR A 108 -8.40 2.04 19.10
N LEU A 109 -7.76 2.11 17.93
CA LEU A 109 -6.65 3.01 17.69
C LEU A 109 -7.11 4.49 17.62
N GLN A 110 -6.21 5.40 18.02
CA GLN A 110 -6.47 6.84 18.10
C GLN A 110 -7.76 7.21 18.85
N ARG A 111 -8.03 6.60 20.00
CA ARG A 111 -9.26 6.83 20.80
C ARG A 111 -10.54 6.48 20.01
N ASN A 112 -10.59 5.30 19.39
CA ASN A 112 -11.73 4.80 18.58
C ASN A 112 -12.06 5.62 17.32
N ARG A 113 -11.12 6.45 16.82
CA ARG A 113 -11.35 7.26 15.61
C ARG A 113 -10.98 6.52 14.33
N THR A 114 -10.24 5.42 14.41
CA THR A 114 -9.82 4.66 13.24
C THR A 114 -9.61 3.20 13.58
N THR A 115 -10.09 2.32 12.70
CA THR A 115 -9.76 0.89 12.71
C THR A 115 -8.64 0.62 11.72
N VAL A 116 -7.75 -0.31 12.06
CA VAL A 116 -6.71 -0.80 11.17
C VAL A 116 -7.00 -2.25 10.86
N GLY A 117 -6.89 -2.64 9.58
CA GLY A 117 -7.06 -4.04 9.17
C GLY A 117 -5.88 -4.89 9.61
N GLY A 118 -4.66 -4.41 9.33
CA GLY A 118 -3.41 -4.94 9.83
C GLY A 118 -2.28 -3.92 9.75
N PHE A 119 -1.13 -4.25 10.29
CA PHE A 119 0.11 -3.52 10.04
C PHE A 119 1.32 -4.43 10.24
N VAL A 120 2.43 -4.04 9.62
CA VAL A 120 3.78 -4.55 9.92
C VAL A 120 4.61 -3.42 10.51
N ARG A 121 5.39 -3.73 11.55
CA ARG A 121 6.28 -2.78 12.20
C ARG A 121 7.72 -3.08 11.82
N ALA A 122 8.36 -2.18 11.07
CA ALA A 122 9.75 -2.35 10.64
C ALA A 122 10.73 -2.59 11.79
N ALA A 123 10.46 -2.04 12.97
CA ALA A 123 11.28 -2.26 14.18
C ALA A 123 11.35 -3.74 14.61
N ASP A 124 10.31 -4.54 14.34
CA ASP A 124 10.28 -5.96 14.70
C ASP A 124 11.26 -6.80 13.88
N PHE A 125 11.66 -6.29 12.70
CA PHE A 125 12.63 -6.93 11.79
C PHE A 125 14.07 -6.46 12.03
N ARG A 126 14.29 -5.48 12.90
CA ARG A 126 15.63 -4.92 13.16
C ARG A 126 16.27 -5.66 14.33
N PRO A 127 17.40 -6.36 14.11
CA PRO A 127 18.02 -7.21 15.14
C PRO A 127 18.59 -6.41 16.32
N ASN A 128 18.82 -5.11 16.15
CA ASN A 128 19.41 -4.24 17.16
C ASN A 128 18.38 -3.52 18.04
N LEU A 129 17.09 -3.80 17.91
CA LEU A 129 16.05 -3.23 18.76
C LEU A 129 15.54 -4.29 19.72
N GLU A 130 15.45 -3.93 20.99
CA GLU A 130 14.96 -4.81 22.05
C GLU A 130 13.51 -4.49 22.43
N ARG A 131 12.91 -5.38 23.23
CA ARG A 131 11.60 -5.12 23.85
C ARG A 131 11.65 -3.87 24.75
N PRO A 132 10.57 -3.09 24.81
CA PRO A 132 9.29 -3.25 24.09
C PRO A 132 9.29 -2.61 22.69
N HIS A 133 10.43 -2.10 22.22
CA HIS A 133 10.54 -1.42 20.93
C HIS A 133 10.55 -2.38 19.73
N SER A 134 10.67 -3.67 19.98
CA SER A 134 10.65 -4.73 18.99
C SER A 134 10.18 -6.05 19.62
N ASN A 135 9.43 -6.86 18.88
CA ASN A 135 9.22 -8.27 19.18
C ASN A 135 10.33 -9.19 18.66
N GLN A 136 11.28 -8.64 17.88
CA GLN A 136 12.38 -9.36 17.24
C GLN A 136 11.87 -10.59 16.49
N ALA A 137 10.87 -10.40 15.64
CA ALA A 137 10.17 -11.47 14.93
C ALA A 137 9.63 -10.96 13.58
N ASP A 138 9.65 -11.80 12.56
CA ASP A 138 8.91 -11.57 11.33
C ASP A 138 7.43 -11.80 11.62
N MET A 139 6.68 -10.70 11.65
CA MET A 139 5.30 -10.76 12.08
C MET A 139 4.36 -9.75 11.43
N ILE A 140 3.09 -10.13 11.40
CA ILE A 140 1.96 -9.29 11.02
C ILE A 140 1.05 -9.12 12.24
N TYR A 141 0.66 -7.88 12.53
CA TYR A 141 -0.43 -7.59 13.47
C TYR A 141 -1.71 -7.46 12.66
N LEU A 142 -2.75 -8.21 13.02
CA LEU A 142 -4.00 -8.25 12.28
C LEU A 142 -5.18 -8.06 13.22
N ASN A 143 -6.18 -7.32 12.77
CA ASN A 143 -7.35 -7.03 13.57
C ASN A 143 -8.24 -8.28 13.65
N SER A 144 -8.56 -8.69 14.88
CA SER A 144 -9.38 -9.87 15.13
C SER A 144 -10.82 -9.74 14.65
N THR A 145 -11.28 -8.53 14.27
CA THR A 145 -12.63 -8.30 13.72
C THR A 145 -12.72 -8.50 12.21
N LEU A 146 -11.62 -8.82 11.52
CA LEU A 146 -11.68 -9.16 10.10
C LEU A 146 -12.52 -10.43 9.88
N VAL A 147 -13.06 -10.56 8.68
CA VAL A 147 -13.90 -11.70 8.30
C VAL A 147 -13.25 -12.46 7.13
N PRO A 148 -13.35 -13.79 7.09
CA PRO A 148 -12.92 -14.56 5.92
C PRO A 148 -13.59 -14.07 4.63
N GLY A 149 -12.81 -13.94 3.56
CA GLY A 149 -13.29 -13.53 2.24
C GLY A 149 -12.24 -12.78 1.42
N PRO A 150 -12.60 -12.24 0.25
CA PRO A 150 -11.68 -11.50 -0.61
C PRO A 150 -11.00 -10.32 0.08
N GLY A 151 -11.74 -9.57 0.91
CA GLY A 151 -11.17 -8.45 1.66
C GLY A 151 -10.07 -8.83 2.66
N LEU A 152 -10.13 -10.05 3.23
CA LEU A 152 -9.03 -10.59 4.02
C LEU A 152 -7.80 -10.87 3.15
N GLY A 153 -8.00 -11.41 1.94
CA GLY A 153 -6.93 -11.61 0.96
C GLY A 153 -6.21 -10.31 0.61
N ASP A 154 -6.97 -9.24 0.35
CA ASP A 154 -6.41 -7.91 0.07
C ASP A 154 -5.58 -7.38 1.25
N VAL A 155 -6.12 -7.41 2.48
CA VAL A 155 -5.37 -6.97 3.66
C VAL A 155 -4.12 -7.82 3.89
N LEU A 156 -4.20 -9.15 3.79
CA LEU A 156 -3.04 -10.02 4.02
C LEU A 156 -1.96 -9.84 2.96
N ALA A 157 -2.33 -9.68 1.69
CA ALA A 157 -1.37 -9.46 0.62
C ALA A 157 -0.66 -8.10 0.77
N HIS A 158 -1.41 -7.07 1.17
CA HIS A 158 -0.89 -5.76 1.53
C HIS A 158 0.13 -5.85 2.66
N GLU A 159 -0.23 -6.45 3.80
CA GLU A 159 0.68 -6.56 4.94
C GLU A 159 1.88 -7.47 4.65
N TYR A 160 1.68 -8.56 3.91
CA TYR A 160 2.79 -9.43 3.54
C TYR A 160 3.80 -8.72 2.61
N ARG A 161 3.36 -7.76 1.79
CA ARG A 161 4.33 -6.92 1.05
C ARG A 161 5.20 -6.10 2.00
N HIS A 162 4.64 -5.57 3.08
CA HIS A 162 5.44 -4.88 4.09
C HIS A 162 6.41 -5.83 4.79
N VAL A 163 6.02 -7.08 5.06
CA VAL A 163 6.94 -8.13 5.55
C VAL A 163 8.13 -8.30 4.60
N LEU A 164 7.87 -8.44 3.30
CA LEU A 164 8.94 -8.58 2.30
C LEU A 164 9.83 -7.33 2.23
N THR A 165 9.24 -6.14 2.34
CA THR A 165 9.96 -4.87 2.37
C THR A 165 10.89 -4.80 3.58
N CYS A 166 10.38 -5.09 4.78
CA CYS A 166 11.16 -5.09 6.01
C CYS A 166 12.27 -6.16 5.97
N SER A 167 11.96 -7.36 5.46
CA SER A 167 12.93 -8.46 5.33
C SER A 167 14.10 -8.12 4.40
N HIS A 168 13.82 -7.53 3.24
CA HIS A 168 14.85 -7.26 2.23
C HIS A 168 15.53 -5.88 2.39
N ARG A 169 15.13 -5.11 3.40
CA ARG A 169 15.67 -3.77 3.67
C ARG A 169 16.05 -3.60 5.13
N ASP A 170 15.06 -3.50 6.01
CA ASP A 170 15.26 -3.21 7.44
C ASP A 170 16.07 -4.29 8.16
N ALA A 171 15.79 -5.57 7.90
CA ALA A 171 16.54 -6.69 8.49
C ALA A 171 18.00 -6.73 8.01
N LEU A 172 18.28 -6.17 6.83
CA LEU A 172 19.63 -6.02 6.27
C LEU A 172 20.31 -4.70 6.68
N GLY A 173 19.66 -3.87 7.48
CA GLY A 173 20.16 -2.54 7.87
C GLY A 173 20.18 -1.52 6.72
N HIS A 174 19.48 -1.79 5.61
CA HIS A 174 19.30 -0.81 4.55
C HIS A 174 18.31 0.28 4.98
N PRO A 175 18.36 1.49 4.37
CA PRO A 175 17.35 2.51 4.62
C PRO A 175 15.94 1.99 4.29
N SER A 176 14.98 2.25 5.17
CA SER A 176 13.56 2.00 4.90
C SER A 176 13.13 2.73 3.64
N GLU A 177 12.15 2.17 2.94
CA GLU A 177 11.52 2.83 1.81
C GLU A 177 10.67 4.02 2.30
N GLU A 178 10.57 5.08 1.49
CA GLU A 178 9.66 6.19 1.75
C GLU A 178 8.19 5.71 1.69
N ASP A 179 7.33 6.27 2.55
CA ASP A 179 5.97 5.79 2.76
C ASP A 179 5.17 5.68 1.45
N TRP A 180 5.34 6.64 0.54
CA TRP A 180 4.60 6.66 -0.73
C TRP A 180 4.90 5.47 -1.64
N ILE A 181 6.16 5.02 -1.73
CA ILE A 181 6.54 3.83 -2.51
C ILE A 181 6.19 2.56 -1.75
N ASN A 182 6.47 2.52 -0.44
CA ASN A 182 6.19 1.36 0.41
C ASN A 182 4.71 0.96 0.33
N GLU A 183 3.81 1.95 0.39
CA GLU A 183 2.36 1.76 0.34
C GLU A 183 1.86 1.45 -1.07
N ALA A 184 2.47 2.05 -2.10
CA ALA A 184 2.16 1.71 -3.48
C ALA A 184 2.48 0.24 -3.79
N LEU A 185 3.67 -0.24 -3.37
CA LEU A 185 4.07 -1.63 -3.51
C LEU A 185 3.11 -2.57 -2.77
N ALA A 186 2.62 -2.17 -1.60
CA ALA A 186 1.68 -2.94 -0.80
C ALA A 186 0.31 -3.05 -1.47
N HIS A 187 -0.23 -1.94 -1.97
CA HIS A 187 -1.49 -1.96 -2.73
C HIS A 187 -1.38 -2.73 -4.05
N LEU A 188 -0.23 -2.72 -4.73
CA LEU A 188 0.01 -3.54 -5.93
C LEU A 188 0.03 -5.04 -5.66
N ALA A 189 0.22 -5.47 -4.40
CA ALA A 189 0.18 -6.88 -4.04
C ALA A 189 -1.26 -7.41 -3.85
N GLU A 190 -2.25 -6.52 -3.70
CA GLU A 190 -3.63 -6.90 -3.42
C GLU A 190 -4.22 -7.69 -4.62
N PRO A 191 -4.77 -8.90 -4.40
CA PRO A 191 -5.37 -9.69 -5.48
C PRO A 191 -6.69 -9.11 -5.98
N GLY A 192 -7.32 -8.23 -5.20
CA GLY A 192 -8.63 -7.70 -5.46
C GLY A 192 -8.77 -6.19 -5.20
N PRO A 193 -9.94 -5.64 -5.53
CA PRO A 193 -10.19 -4.20 -5.53
C PRO A 193 -10.64 -3.64 -4.17
N THR A 194 -10.84 -4.47 -3.14
CA THR A 194 -11.68 -4.09 -1.99
C THR A 194 -11.05 -2.97 -1.15
N ASN A 195 -9.72 -2.89 -1.11
CA ASN A 195 -8.99 -1.88 -0.37
C ASN A 195 -8.49 -0.71 -1.25
N ILE A 196 -8.15 -0.95 -2.52
CA ILE A 196 -7.58 0.11 -3.37
C ILE A 196 -8.62 0.99 -4.09
N MET A 197 -9.82 0.48 -4.39
CA MET A 197 -10.75 1.17 -5.29
C MET A 197 -11.26 2.53 -4.80
N HIS A 198 -11.69 2.61 -3.54
CA HIS A 198 -12.18 3.88 -2.99
C HIS A 198 -11.07 4.94 -2.94
N ARG A 199 -9.81 4.51 -2.80
CA ARG A 199 -8.61 5.37 -2.79
C ARG A 199 -8.34 5.93 -4.17
N ILE A 200 -8.42 5.09 -5.20
CA ILE A 200 -8.36 5.50 -6.61
C ILE A 200 -9.44 6.53 -6.91
N HIS A 201 -10.71 6.26 -6.57
CA HIS A 201 -11.79 7.21 -6.81
C HIS A 201 -11.54 8.56 -6.10
N THR A 202 -11.12 8.51 -4.84
CA THR A 202 -10.82 9.72 -4.06
C THR A 202 -9.72 10.57 -4.73
N TYR A 203 -8.67 9.94 -5.27
CA TYR A 203 -7.64 10.64 -6.03
C TYR A 203 -8.20 11.25 -7.32
N LEU A 204 -8.93 10.46 -8.11
CA LEU A 204 -9.44 10.89 -9.41
C LEU A 204 -10.44 12.03 -9.30
N ASP A 205 -11.19 12.11 -8.20
CA ASP A 205 -12.16 13.19 -7.95
C ASP A 205 -11.50 14.56 -7.73
N ASP A 206 -10.28 14.61 -7.19
CA ASP A 206 -9.52 15.86 -7.04
C ASP A 206 -8.00 15.66 -7.00
N PRO A 207 -7.36 15.36 -8.14
CA PRO A 207 -5.93 15.07 -8.20
C PRO A 207 -5.05 16.21 -7.69
N SER A 208 -5.57 17.45 -7.70
CA SER A 208 -4.84 18.64 -7.28
C SER A 208 -4.54 18.67 -5.78
N ARG A 209 -5.30 17.92 -4.98
CA ARG A 209 -5.21 17.89 -3.51
C ARG A 209 -4.25 16.85 -2.97
N TYR A 210 -3.84 15.88 -3.78
CA TYR A 210 -3.12 14.71 -3.30
C TYR A 210 -1.70 14.69 -3.89
N PRO A 211 -0.68 15.08 -3.10
CA PRO A 211 0.71 14.99 -3.55
C PRO A 211 1.09 13.52 -3.76
N LEU A 212 1.73 13.22 -4.88
CA LEU A 212 2.28 11.89 -5.17
C LEU A 212 3.44 11.52 -4.22
N VAL A 213 4.39 12.43 -3.99
CA VAL A 213 5.60 12.19 -3.19
C VAL A 213 5.39 12.76 -1.81
N VAL A 214 5.22 11.87 -0.84
CA VAL A 214 5.20 12.20 0.59
C VAL A 214 6.09 11.19 1.31
N PRO A 215 7.33 11.58 1.66
CA PRO A 215 8.30 10.65 2.23
C PRO A 215 7.88 10.08 3.59
N ASP A 216 7.25 10.90 4.42
CA ASP A 216 6.75 10.57 5.75
C ASP A 216 5.29 11.04 5.84
N TYR A 217 4.35 10.10 5.69
CA TYR A 217 2.92 10.36 5.76
C TYR A 217 2.50 10.85 7.14
N TYR A 218 3.14 10.34 8.18
CA TYR A 218 2.79 10.69 9.54
C TYR A 218 3.16 12.14 9.84
N GLN A 219 4.41 12.54 9.59
CA GLN A 219 4.88 13.91 9.79
C GLN A 219 4.09 14.92 8.94
N ALA A 220 3.65 14.51 7.74
CA ALA A 220 2.82 15.32 6.88
C ALA A 220 1.35 15.41 7.31
N GLY A 221 0.91 14.63 8.31
CA GLY A 221 -0.50 14.50 8.67
C GLY A 221 -1.38 13.89 7.57
N LEU A 222 -0.75 13.15 6.64
CA LEU A 222 -1.37 12.48 5.49
C LEU A 222 -1.42 10.95 5.67
N TRP A 223 -1.14 10.46 6.87
CA TRP A 223 -1.30 9.07 7.25
C TRP A 223 -2.74 8.60 6.95
N ARG A 224 -2.86 7.54 6.15
CA ARG A 224 -4.14 7.00 5.63
C ARG A 224 -4.94 7.98 4.76
N CYS A 225 -4.29 8.96 4.12
CA CYS A 225 -4.97 9.78 3.13
C CYS A 225 -5.29 8.93 1.89
N ASP A 226 -6.57 8.65 1.68
CA ASP A 226 -7.07 7.81 0.58
C ASP A 226 -6.56 8.27 -0.78
N GLY A 227 -6.70 9.56 -1.10
CA GLY A 227 -6.27 10.09 -2.40
C GLY A 227 -4.75 10.06 -2.61
N VAL A 228 -3.93 10.17 -1.56
CA VAL A 228 -2.47 10.02 -1.70
C VAL A 228 -2.13 8.56 -2.03
N ARG A 229 -2.71 7.59 -1.32
CA ARG A 229 -2.51 6.16 -1.61
C ARG A 229 -3.03 5.76 -3.00
N GLY A 230 -4.16 6.32 -3.43
CA GLY A 230 -4.69 6.12 -4.78
C GLY A 230 -3.74 6.66 -5.85
N ALA A 231 -3.17 7.85 -5.64
CA ALA A 231 -2.19 8.43 -6.55
C ALA A 231 -0.93 7.56 -6.69
N THR A 232 -0.38 7.09 -5.56
CA THR A 232 0.88 6.33 -5.55
C THR A 232 0.73 4.96 -6.16
N TYR A 233 -0.39 4.27 -5.91
CA TYR A 233 -0.75 3.03 -6.60
C TYR A 233 -0.81 3.22 -8.11
N LEU A 234 -1.60 4.18 -8.60
CA LEU A 234 -1.77 4.41 -10.05
C LEU A 234 -0.45 4.79 -10.74
N PHE A 235 0.39 5.56 -10.06
CA PHE A 235 1.71 5.91 -10.57
C PHE A 235 2.61 4.68 -10.70
N LEU A 236 2.70 3.86 -9.66
CA LEU A 236 3.60 2.72 -9.66
C LEU A 236 3.10 1.57 -10.56
N ASP A 237 1.78 1.36 -10.64
CA ASP A 237 1.14 0.47 -11.60
C ASP A 237 1.50 0.85 -13.05
N TRP A 238 1.37 2.15 -13.38
CA TRP A 238 1.78 2.67 -14.68
C TRP A 238 3.29 2.47 -14.94
N CYS A 239 4.14 2.72 -13.94
CA CYS A 239 5.58 2.45 -14.06
C CYS A 239 5.86 0.96 -14.31
N MET A 240 5.16 0.04 -13.66
CA MET A 240 5.30 -1.40 -13.91
C MET A 240 4.90 -1.76 -15.35
N GLY A 241 3.78 -1.24 -15.83
CA GLY A 241 3.35 -1.45 -17.23
C GLY A 241 4.37 -0.98 -18.27
N ARG A 242 5.15 0.06 -17.95
CA ARG A 242 6.20 0.61 -18.83
C ARG A 242 7.58 -0.07 -18.67
N HIS A 243 7.93 -0.48 -17.46
CA HIS A 243 9.28 -0.96 -17.13
C HIS A 243 9.34 -2.47 -16.75
N GLY A 244 8.23 -3.17 -16.95
CA GLY A 244 8.07 -4.61 -16.76
C GLY A 244 7.78 -5.02 -15.32
N ASP A 245 7.16 -6.20 -15.17
CA ASP A 245 6.65 -6.75 -13.90
C ASP A 245 7.75 -6.95 -12.83
N HIS A 246 9.00 -7.07 -13.24
CA HIS A 246 10.14 -7.21 -12.33
C HIS A 246 10.49 -5.91 -11.59
N LEU A 247 9.92 -4.75 -11.96
CA LEU A 247 10.22 -3.46 -11.33
C LEU A 247 9.97 -3.50 -9.81
N ALA A 248 8.84 -4.06 -9.36
CA ALA A 248 8.52 -4.14 -7.93
C ALA A 248 9.60 -4.89 -7.14
N GLY A 249 10.06 -6.04 -7.67
CA GLY A 249 11.15 -6.81 -7.05
C GLY A 249 12.48 -6.04 -7.02
N ARG A 250 12.80 -5.25 -8.06
CA ARG A 250 13.99 -4.40 -8.07
C ARG A 250 13.92 -3.27 -7.04
N LEU A 251 12.76 -2.62 -6.90
CA LEU A 251 12.56 -1.56 -5.91
C LEU A 251 12.70 -2.08 -4.48
N LEU A 252 12.16 -3.26 -4.19
CA LEU A 252 12.26 -3.90 -2.88
C LEU A 252 13.71 -4.29 -2.51
N ARG A 253 14.52 -4.76 -3.48
CA ARG A 253 15.94 -5.11 -3.26
C ARG A 253 16.89 -3.92 -3.18
N SER A 254 16.45 -2.75 -3.63
CA SER A 254 17.30 -1.58 -3.76
C SER A 254 17.78 -1.05 -2.41
N ARG A 255 19.00 -0.51 -2.39
CA ARG A 255 19.54 0.24 -1.24
C ARG A 255 19.14 1.72 -1.26
N HIS A 256 18.49 2.17 -2.33
CA HIS A 256 17.96 3.51 -2.46
C HIS A 256 16.49 3.55 -2.03
N SER A 257 16.02 4.71 -1.59
CA SER A 257 14.61 4.97 -1.26
C SER A 257 14.10 6.19 -2.03
N GLY A 258 12.77 6.35 -2.04
CA GLY A 258 12.06 7.48 -2.61
C GLY A 258 12.30 7.64 -4.10
N ILE A 259 12.31 8.92 -4.52
CA ILE A 259 12.57 9.31 -5.90
C ILE A 259 13.85 8.65 -6.44
N THR A 260 14.92 8.59 -5.64
CA THR A 260 16.20 7.99 -6.08
C THR A 260 16.02 6.51 -6.40
N ASN A 261 15.19 5.78 -5.65
CA ASN A 261 14.92 4.38 -5.93
C ASN A 261 14.22 4.18 -7.27
N ILE A 262 13.21 5.00 -7.56
CA ILE A 262 12.50 4.97 -8.84
C ILE A 262 13.47 5.28 -9.99
N GLU A 263 14.18 6.40 -9.93
CA GLU A 263 15.07 6.83 -11.03
C GLU A 263 16.17 5.80 -11.34
N ARG A 264 16.71 5.14 -10.31
CA ARG A 264 17.74 4.11 -10.49
C ARG A 264 17.21 2.83 -11.13
N ASN A 265 15.96 2.47 -10.88
CA ASN A 265 15.37 1.20 -11.34
C ASN A 265 14.55 1.33 -12.63
N THR A 266 14.21 2.55 -13.04
CA THR A 266 13.58 2.87 -14.33
C THR A 266 14.59 3.43 -15.34
N HIS A 267 15.74 3.94 -14.87
CA HIS A 267 16.69 4.72 -15.66
C HIS A 267 16.10 6.00 -16.28
N GLU A 268 14.99 6.50 -15.72
CA GLU A 268 14.33 7.73 -16.14
C GLU A 268 14.28 8.72 -14.99
N ARG A 269 14.38 10.02 -15.29
CA ARG A 269 14.21 11.06 -14.27
C ARG A 269 12.77 11.09 -13.79
N PHE A 270 12.56 11.28 -12.50
CA PHE A 270 11.24 11.34 -11.89
C PHE A 270 10.39 12.46 -12.50
N SER A 271 10.99 13.60 -12.84
CA SER A 271 10.27 14.68 -13.52
C SER A 271 9.71 14.27 -14.89
N THR A 272 10.37 13.33 -15.58
CA THR A 272 9.90 12.81 -16.87
C THR A 272 8.76 11.84 -16.61
N LEU A 273 8.98 10.84 -15.74
CA LEU A 273 7.96 9.87 -15.35
C LEU A 273 6.67 10.53 -14.83
N PHE A 274 6.79 11.52 -13.96
CA PHE A 274 5.64 12.24 -13.39
C PHE A 274 4.83 12.98 -14.46
N ARG A 275 5.51 13.60 -15.44
CA ARG A 275 4.86 14.27 -16.56
C ARG A 275 4.15 13.27 -17.47
N ASP A 276 4.86 12.21 -17.86
CA ASP A 276 4.36 11.22 -18.81
C ASP A 276 3.18 10.44 -18.20
N TRP A 277 3.27 10.08 -16.93
CA TRP A 277 2.15 9.53 -16.16
C TRP A 277 0.96 10.49 -16.12
N SER A 278 1.20 11.78 -15.81
CA SER A 278 0.11 12.78 -15.80
C SER A 278 -0.58 12.87 -17.17
N VAL A 279 0.16 12.79 -18.26
CA VAL A 279 -0.43 12.74 -19.62
C VAL A 279 -1.18 11.42 -19.85
N ALA A 280 -0.61 10.28 -19.44
CA ALA A 280 -1.24 8.97 -19.58
C ALA A 280 -2.59 8.89 -18.82
N MET A 281 -2.68 9.49 -17.63
CA MET A 281 -3.92 9.60 -16.86
C MET A 281 -5.06 10.26 -17.64
N LEU A 282 -4.76 11.24 -18.52
CA LEU A 282 -5.77 11.90 -19.36
C LEU A 282 -6.23 11.05 -20.55
N HIS A 283 -5.33 10.29 -21.15
CA HIS A 283 -5.57 9.58 -22.42
C HIS A 283 -5.91 8.11 -22.25
N GLY A 284 -6.09 7.63 -21.02
CA GLY A 284 -6.43 6.22 -20.75
C GLY A 284 -5.24 5.27 -20.87
N GLY A 285 -4.01 5.79 -20.78
CA GLY A 285 -2.78 4.99 -20.81
C GLY A 285 -2.42 4.34 -19.46
N VAL A 286 -3.39 4.19 -18.56
CA VAL A 286 -3.21 3.59 -17.22
C VAL A 286 -4.12 2.38 -17.10
N PRO A 287 -3.61 1.20 -16.70
CA PRO A 287 -4.36 -0.07 -16.72
C PRO A 287 -5.70 -0.02 -15.96
N PHE A 288 -5.77 0.78 -14.90
CA PHE A 288 -6.93 0.88 -14.02
C PHE A 288 -7.60 2.27 -14.12
N HIS A 289 -8.50 2.46 -15.09
CA HIS A 289 -9.09 3.78 -15.38
C HIS A 289 -10.63 3.75 -15.33
N PRO A 290 -11.26 3.93 -14.16
CA PRO A 290 -12.72 3.92 -14.04
C PRO A 290 -13.42 5.19 -14.58
N GLY A 291 -12.75 6.00 -15.42
CA GLY A 291 -13.31 7.26 -15.97
C GLY A 291 -12.34 8.44 -16.01
N GLY A 292 -11.16 8.29 -15.39
CA GLY A 292 -10.07 9.26 -15.44
C GLY A 292 -10.14 10.38 -14.45
N PRO A 293 -9.10 11.22 -14.40
CA PRO A 293 -9.04 12.29 -13.42
C PRO A 293 -10.07 13.37 -13.75
N ARG A 294 -10.59 14.02 -12.71
CA ARG A 294 -11.42 15.21 -12.85
C ARG A 294 -10.68 16.27 -13.66
N VAL A 295 -11.32 16.70 -14.75
CA VAL A 295 -10.83 17.77 -15.61
C VAL A 295 -11.63 19.04 -15.34
N LEU A 296 -10.94 20.11 -14.97
CA LEU A 296 -11.54 21.41 -14.68
C LEU A 296 -11.86 22.14 -15.99
N PRO A 297 -13.13 22.49 -16.25
CA PRO A 297 -13.46 23.32 -17.41
C PRO A 297 -12.94 24.74 -17.18
N TRP A 298 -12.27 25.30 -18.18
CA TRP A 298 -11.81 26.68 -18.14
C TRP A 298 -12.31 27.43 -19.38
N PRO A 299 -13.05 28.55 -19.24
CA PRO A 299 -13.57 29.28 -20.39
C PRO A 299 -12.48 29.98 -21.23
N GLY A 300 -11.27 30.16 -20.70
CA GLY A 300 -10.13 30.73 -21.43
C GLY A 300 -10.08 32.26 -21.47
N ASN A 301 -11.09 32.94 -20.92
CA ASN A 301 -11.21 34.41 -20.94
C ASN A 301 -11.18 35.07 -19.56
N VAL A 302 -11.08 34.29 -18.49
CA VAL A 302 -10.90 34.77 -17.10
C VAL A 302 -9.74 34.02 -16.45
N PRO A 303 -8.95 34.65 -15.55
CA PRO A 303 -7.91 33.94 -14.80
C PRO A 303 -8.48 32.75 -14.03
N LEU A 304 -7.77 31.61 -14.07
CA LEU A 304 -8.06 30.43 -13.26
C LEU A 304 -7.02 30.33 -12.14
N HIS A 305 -7.49 30.42 -10.89
CA HIS A 305 -6.63 30.24 -9.71
C HIS A 305 -6.74 28.81 -9.20
N LEU A 306 -5.60 28.15 -9.03
CA LEU A 306 -5.50 26.77 -8.55
C LEU A 306 -4.55 26.69 -7.36
N LYS A 307 -4.85 25.76 -6.44
CA LYS A 307 -3.95 25.36 -5.37
C LYS A 307 -3.58 23.90 -5.58
N LEU A 308 -2.29 23.64 -5.79
CA LEU A 308 -1.74 22.30 -5.93
C LEU A 308 -1.02 21.89 -4.64
N ALA A 309 -1.26 20.67 -4.18
CA ALA A 309 -0.55 20.11 -3.06
C ALA A 309 0.77 19.46 -3.52
N GLY A 310 1.91 20.10 -3.25
CA GLY A 310 3.23 19.52 -3.53
C GLY A 310 3.39 18.99 -4.96
N THR A 311 3.71 17.70 -5.09
CA THR A 311 3.77 16.97 -6.37
C THR A 311 2.38 16.45 -6.78
N ALA A 312 1.44 17.36 -7.02
CA ALA A 312 0.09 17.06 -7.49
C ALA A 312 -0.13 17.60 -8.91
N THR A 313 -1.18 17.09 -9.56
CA THR A 313 -1.53 17.46 -10.94
C THR A 313 -2.92 18.07 -10.97
N ALA A 314 -3.09 19.15 -11.75
CA ALA A 314 -4.42 19.64 -12.11
C ALA A 314 -4.62 19.47 -13.62
N TYR A 315 -5.79 18.99 -13.99
CA TYR A 315 -6.18 18.78 -15.37
C TYR A 315 -7.16 19.86 -15.78
N ILE A 316 -6.89 20.55 -16.88
CA ILE A 316 -7.68 21.71 -17.32
C ILE A 316 -8.09 21.52 -18.77
N ALA A 317 -9.39 21.65 -19.05
CA ALA A 317 -9.94 21.63 -20.40
C ALA A 317 -10.39 23.04 -20.80
N PRO A 318 -9.61 23.74 -21.65
CA PRO A 318 -10.02 25.03 -22.16
C PRO A 318 -11.16 24.89 -23.19
N ARG A 319 -12.22 25.70 -23.07
CA ARG A 319 -13.37 25.64 -23.99
C ARG A 319 -13.23 26.48 -25.27
N ARG A 320 -12.34 27.48 -25.30
CA ARG A 320 -12.30 28.51 -26.37
C ARG A 320 -10.90 29.03 -26.70
N LEU A 321 -9.91 28.15 -26.83
CA LEU A 321 -8.59 28.59 -27.30
C LEU A 321 -8.55 28.55 -28.83
N LYS A 322 -8.30 29.71 -29.43
CA LYS A 322 -8.03 29.83 -30.87
C LYS A 322 -6.56 29.47 -31.13
N PRO A 323 -6.21 28.97 -32.34
CA PRO A 323 -4.82 28.87 -32.74
C PRO A 323 -4.07 30.20 -32.51
N GLY A 324 -2.86 30.13 -31.94
CA GLY A 324 -2.07 31.31 -31.56
C GLY A 324 -2.41 31.93 -30.20
N THR A 325 -3.36 31.39 -29.44
CA THR A 325 -3.63 31.89 -28.07
C THR A 325 -2.44 31.62 -27.15
N VAL A 326 -1.98 32.65 -26.43
CA VAL A 326 -0.93 32.53 -25.40
C VAL A 326 -1.57 32.36 -24.04
N VAL A 327 -1.23 31.29 -23.33
CA VAL A 327 -1.66 31.05 -21.94
C VAL A 327 -0.52 31.41 -21.01
N HIS A 328 -0.71 32.46 -20.21
CA HIS A 328 0.23 32.85 -19.18
C HIS A 328 -0.03 32.03 -17.91
N VAL A 329 0.99 31.31 -17.45
CA VAL A 329 0.95 30.56 -16.19
C VAL A 329 1.90 31.21 -15.21
N GLN A 330 1.37 31.56 -14.04
CA GLN A 330 2.13 32.20 -12.96
C GLN A 330 2.11 31.30 -11.74
N ALA A 331 3.26 31.16 -11.09
CA ALA A 331 3.42 30.43 -9.85
C ALA A 331 4.46 31.15 -8.97
N PRO A 332 4.47 30.90 -7.64
CA PRO A 332 5.52 31.42 -6.76
C PRO A 332 6.91 31.04 -7.27
N SER A 333 7.92 31.89 -7.06
CA SER A 333 9.29 31.69 -7.57
C SER A 333 9.95 30.37 -7.13
N ARG A 334 9.53 29.84 -5.98
CA ARG A 334 9.99 28.54 -5.44
C ARG A 334 9.26 27.32 -6.01
N ALA A 335 8.23 27.50 -6.81
CA ALA A 335 7.46 26.40 -7.38
C ALA A 335 8.21 25.77 -8.55
N ARG A 336 8.38 24.45 -8.51
CA ARG A 336 8.92 23.66 -9.62
C ARG A 336 7.76 23.17 -10.49
N LEU A 337 7.26 24.05 -11.36
CA LEU A 337 6.08 23.78 -12.16
C LEU A 337 6.43 23.05 -13.48
N GLN A 338 5.61 22.08 -13.84
CA GLN A 338 5.54 21.54 -15.20
C GLN A 338 4.21 21.93 -15.82
N VAL A 339 4.24 22.49 -17.03
CA VAL A 339 3.05 22.78 -17.82
C VAL A 339 3.14 21.95 -19.09
N THR A 340 2.12 21.13 -19.34
CA THR A 340 2.06 20.25 -20.50
C THR A 340 0.72 20.45 -21.20
N ALA A 341 0.79 20.80 -22.47
CA ALA A 341 -0.38 20.87 -23.34
C ALA A 341 -0.42 19.59 -24.18
N THR A 342 -1.58 18.95 -24.22
CA THR A 342 -1.84 17.78 -25.05
C THR A 342 -3.16 17.93 -25.76
N LEU A 343 -3.24 17.45 -26.99
CA LEU A 343 -4.50 17.32 -27.71
C LEU A 343 -5.12 15.98 -27.34
N ARG A 344 -6.43 15.96 -27.08
CA ARG A 344 -7.19 14.72 -26.88
C ARG A 344 -8.13 14.58 -28.07
N SER A 345 -8.02 13.49 -28.82
CA SER A 345 -8.89 13.25 -29.97
C SER A 345 -10.31 12.94 -29.47
N SER A 346 -11.33 13.36 -30.22
CA SER A 346 -12.74 13.08 -29.86
C SER A 346 -13.13 11.60 -30.07
N THR A 347 -12.25 10.79 -30.65
CA THR A 347 -12.50 9.40 -31.04
C THR A 347 -12.07 8.37 -29.99
N ASP A 348 -11.32 8.76 -28.95
CA ASP A 348 -10.81 7.84 -27.92
C ASP A 348 -11.82 7.54 -26.80
N TRP A 349 -13.09 7.90 -26.98
CA TRP A 349 -14.18 7.47 -26.09
C TRP A 349 -14.80 6.18 -26.63
N ILE A 350 -14.09 5.05 -26.44
CA ILE A 350 -14.77 3.75 -26.41
C ILE A 350 -15.22 3.56 -24.96
N PRO A 351 -16.52 3.60 -24.65
CA PRO A 351 -16.98 3.10 -23.37
C PRO A 351 -16.74 1.59 -23.41
N HIS A 352 -15.60 1.14 -22.88
CA HIS A 352 -15.45 -0.26 -22.56
C HIS A 352 -16.56 -0.56 -21.55
N ARG A 353 -17.56 -1.32 -21.99
CA ARG A 353 -18.54 -1.91 -21.08
C ARG A 353 -17.73 -2.63 -20.01
N ASN A 354 -17.98 -2.27 -18.75
CA ASN A 354 -17.62 -3.11 -17.61
C ASN A 354 -18.22 -4.50 -17.85
N THR A 355 -17.44 -5.40 -18.43
CA THR A 355 -17.65 -6.82 -18.25
C THR A 355 -16.83 -7.20 -17.03
N SER A 356 -17.43 -7.00 -15.86
CA SER A 356 -17.12 -7.84 -14.71
C SER A 356 -17.51 -9.26 -15.10
N ILE A 357 -16.62 -9.98 -15.75
CA ILE A 357 -16.66 -11.44 -15.72
C ILE A 357 -15.84 -11.81 -14.49
N VAL A 358 -16.54 -11.89 -13.36
CA VAL A 358 -16.13 -12.80 -12.29
C VAL A 358 -16.30 -14.22 -12.87
N PRO A 359 -15.37 -15.17 -12.61
CA PRO A 359 -15.35 -16.49 -13.24
C PRO A 359 -16.69 -17.22 -13.30
#